data_AF-A0A453EV71-F1
#
_entry.id   AF-A0A453EV71-F1
#
_cell.length_a   1.000
_cell.length_b   1.000
_cell.length_c   1.000
_cell.angle_alpha   90.00
_cell.angle_beta   90.00
_cell.angle_gamma   90.00
#
_symmetry.space_group_name_H-M   'P 1'
#
loop_
_entity.id
_entity.type
_entity.pdbx_description
1 polymer ?
#
loop_
_entity_poly.entity_id
_entity_poly.type
_entity_poly.pdbx_seq_one_letter_code
_entity_poly.pdbx_strand_id
1 'polypeptide(L)'
;MPTVCIKWQKQVFPGIEIDTSQPPMVFKTQLYTLTGVPPERQKIMVKGGILKDDTDWSTLGLKDGQKLMMIGTADEIVKAPEKGPVFVEDLPEEEQAAALGHSAGLYNLGNTCYMNSTLQCLHSVPELKSALLSYSDNVRGNGVDQASHSLTVATRNTFGELDQSVRPVAPLHFLQMLRKKYPQFAQQQNNVYMQQDAEECWTQLIYTLSQTLTSEASEPAAAQMKELFGIDLVSRVHCAESGEESSEAESVYSLKCHISHDVNHLHEGLKHGLKTELEKVSPSLGRTAIYTRESRINELPRYLTVQFVRFFWKRESNQKAKILRKVDYPLELDVYDFCSDELKLKLQTPRQVALCSLFKF
;
A
#
# COMPACT_ATOMS: atom_id res chain seq x y z
N MET A 1 41.49 53.00 -36.54
CA MET A 1 41.23 51.55 -36.36
C MET A 1 41.04 50.95 -37.74
N PRO A 2 41.81 49.94 -38.15
CA PRO A 2 41.55 49.25 -39.41
C PRO A 2 40.21 48.50 -39.32
N THR A 3 39.41 48.56 -40.38
CA THR A 3 38.19 47.77 -40.51
C THR A 3 38.49 46.48 -41.27
N VAL A 4 37.91 45.36 -40.83
CA VAL A 4 38.07 44.05 -41.48
C VAL A 4 36.71 43.42 -41.78
N CYS A 5 36.71 42.46 -42.70
CA CYS A 5 35.54 41.69 -43.05
C CYS A 5 35.74 40.24 -42.61
N ILE A 6 34.95 39.75 -41.65
CA ILE A 6 35.07 38.39 -41.13
C ILE A 6 34.08 37.48 -41.86
N LYS A 7 34.58 36.40 -42.45
CA LYS A 7 33.77 35.34 -43.02
C LYS A 7 33.76 34.14 -42.09
N TRP A 8 32.58 33.76 -41.61
CA TRP A 8 32.35 32.57 -40.80
C TRP A 8 31.26 31.73 -41.47
N GLN A 9 31.61 30.50 -41.84
CA GLN A 9 30.77 29.60 -42.65
C GLN A 9 30.22 30.30 -43.92
N LYS A 10 28.90 30.47 -44.02
CA LYS A 10 28.19 31.16 -45.12
C LYS A 10 27.93 32.64 -44.85
N GLN A 11 28.18 33.11 -43.63
CA GLN A 11 27.92 34.49 -43.22
C GLN A 11 29.18 35.36 -43.37
N VAL A 12 28.96 36.61 -43.74
CA VAL A 12 30.03 37.60 -43.95
C VAL A 12 29.66 38.85 -43.14
N PHE A 13 30.54 39.23 -42.22
CA PHE A 13 30.39 40.39 -41.35
C PHE A 13 31.34 41.49 -41.83
N PRO A 14 30.87 42.49 -42.61
CA PRO A 14 31.69 43.59 -43.07
C PRO A 14 31.86 44.67 -41.98
N GLY A 15 33.01 45.36 -41.99
CA GLY A 15 33.19 46.60 -41.21
C GLY A 15 33.46 46.41 -39.71
N ILE A 16 34.10 45.30 -39.31
CA ILE A 16 34.48 45.11 -37.91
C ILE A 16 35.75 45.89 -37.63
N GLU A 17 35.68 46.85 -36.71
CA GLU A 17 36.83 47.64 -36.27
C GLU A 17 37.75 46.82 -35.38
N ILE A 18 39.05 46.83 -35.68
CA ILE A 18 40.09 46.25 -34.80
C ILE A 18 40.77 47.39 -34.05
N ASP A 19 40.74 47.31 -32.72
CA ASP A 19 41.59 48.15 -31.87
C ASP A 19 42.99 47.53 -31.75
N THR A 20 43.96 48.10 -32.46
CA THR A 20 45.35 47.64 -32.42
C THR A 20 46.08 47.96 -31.11
N SER A 21 45.47 48.73 -30.21
CA SER A 21 46.01 49.02 -28.87
C SER A 21 45.66 47.95 -27.84
N GLN A 22 44.71 47.05 -28.16
CA GLN A 22 44.22 46.02 -27.27
C GLN A 22 44.65 44.62 -27.71
N PRO A 23 44.74 43.63 -26.80
CA PRO A 23 45.17 42.28 -27.16
C PRO A 23 44.16 41.58 -28.09
N PRO A 24 44.63 40.65 -28.95
CA PRO A 24 43.80 39.83 -29.85
C PRO A 24 42.60 39.14 -29.21
N MET A 25 42.67 38.88 -27.90
CA MET A 25 41.57 38.33 -27.12
C MET A 25 40.31 39.20 -27.13
N VAL A 26 40.44 40.53 -27.09
CA VAL A 26 39.28 41.44 -27.10
C VAL A 26 38.54 41.33 -28.43
N PHE A 27 39.29 41.23 -29.54
CA PHE A 27 38.72 41.02 -30.86
C PHE A 27 37.98 39.67 -30.96
N LYS A 28 38.52 38.59 -30.37
CA LYS A 28 37.81 37.31 -30.29
C LYS A 28 36.53 37.40 -29.46
N THR A 29 36.52 38.14 -28.37
CA THR A 29 35.31 38.38 -27.56
C THR A 29 34.25 39.16 -28.33
N GLN A 30 34.65 40.17 -29.10
CA GLN A 30 33.73 40.89 -30.00
C GLN A 30 33.12 39.97 -31.06
N LEU A 31 33.91 39.03 -31.60
CA LEU A 31 33.41 38.00 -32.52
C LEU A 31 32.52 36.96 -31.83
N TYR A 32 32.72 36.68 -30.54
CA TYR A 32 31.83 35.81 -29.78
C TYR A 32 30.42 36.42 -29.69
N THR A 33 30.32 37.73 -29.43
CA THR A 33 29.02 38.43 -29.41
C THR A 33 28.29 38.35 -30.76
N LEU A 34 29.03 38.30 -31.88
CA LEU A 34 28.44 38.24 -33.23
C LEU A 34 28.15 36.82 -33.73
N THR A 35 28.95 35.82 -33.32
CA THR A 35 28.90 34.45 -33.89
C THR A 35 28.45 33.38 -32.90
N GLY A 36 28.43 33.68 -31.60
CA GLY A 36 28.15 32.71 -30.54
C GLY A 36 29.26 31.67 -30.33
N VAL A 37 30.39 31.76 -31.04
CA VAL A 37 31.53 30.84 -30.89
C VAL A 37 32.46 31.30 -29.76
N PRO A 38 32.69 30.53 -28.69
CA PRO A 38 33.55 30.95 -27.58
C PRO A 38 34.97 31.32 -28.03
N PRO A 39 35.62 32.39 -27.49
CA PRO A 39 36.95 32.87 -27.90
C PRO A 39 38.03 31.78 -28.01
N GLU A 40 38.01 30.80 -27.11
CA GLU A 40 38.95 29.66 -27.07
C GLU A 40 38.84 28.73 -28.30
N ARG A 41 37.65 28.69 -28.93
CA ARG A 41 37.35 27.84 -30.08
C ARG A 41 37.39 28.60 -31.41
N GLN A 42 37.78 29.89 -31.39
CA GLN A 42 37.91 30.70 -32.59
C GLN A 42 39.31 30.58 -33.18
N LYS A 43 39.41 29.99 -34.37
CA LYS A 43 40.61 30.03 -35.20
C LYS A 43 40.42 31.07 -36.31
N ILE A 44 41.10 32.20 -36.16
CA ILE A 44 41.06 33.30 -37.12
C ILE A 44 42.30 33.22 -38.01
N MET A 45 42.09 33.00 -39.30
CA MET A 45 43.16 32.96 -40.29
C MET A 45 43.41 34.34 -40.89
N VAL A 46 44.64 34.80 -40.77
CA VAL A 46 45.18 36.04 -41.33
C VAL A 46 46.19 35.70 -42.43
N LYS A 47 46.44 36.61 -43.39
CA LYS A 47 47.45 36.38 -44.45
C LYS A 47 48.84 36.31 -43.80
N GLY A 48 49.33 35.10 -43.55
CA GLY A 48 50.61 34.86 -42.88
C GLY A 48 50.55 33.97 -41.63
N GLY A 49 49.37 33.56 -41.17
CA GLY A 49 49.27 32.63 -40.03
C GLY A 49 47.89 32.57 -39.36
N ILE A 50 47.85 31.89 -38.21
CA ILE A 50 46.70 31.88 -37.30
C ILE A 50 46.95 32.94 -36.23
N LEU A 51 45.95 33.78 -35.95
CA LEU A 51 46.01 34.75 -34.86
C LEU A 51 46.06 34.02 -33.51
N LYS A 52 47.22 34.06 -32.84
CA LYS A 52 47.38 33.60 -31.45
C LYS A 52 47.05 34.73 -30.48
N ASP A 53 46.70 34.37 -29.26
CA ASP A 53 46.18 35.29 -28.24
C ASP A 53 47.20 36.38 -27.83
N ASP A 54 48.50 36.09 -28.00
CA ASP A 54 49.62 36.97 -27.63
C ASP A 54 50.32 37.63 -28.84
N THR A 55 49.70 37.66 -30.01
CA THR A 55 50.35 38.17 -31.24
C THR A 55 50.26 39.70 -31.34
N ASP A 56 51.39 40.38 -31.53
CA ASP A 56 51.42 41.82 -31.79
C ASP A 56 50.85 42.16 -33.17
N TRP A 57 49.83 43.03 -33.20
CA TRP A 57 49.14 43.47 -34.43
C TRP A 57 50.06 44.11 -35.48
N SER A 58 51.19 44.68 -35.06
CA SER A 58 52.18 45.31 -35.94
C SER A 58 52.87 44.32 -36.88
N THR A 59 52.97 43.05 -36.48
CA THR A 59 53.59 41.99 -37.29
C THR A 59 52.66 41.46 -38.39
N LEU A 60 51.35 41.74 -38.29
CA LEU A 60 50.31 41.14 -39.12
C LEU A 60 49.93 41.98 -40.35
N GLY A 61 50.42 43.22 -40.47
CA GLY A 61 50.30 44.05 -41.68
C GLY A 61 48.85 44.20 -42.19
N LEU A 62 47.89 44.38 -41.27
CA LEU A 62 46.46 44.45 -41.58
C LEU A 62 46.14 45.66 -42.47
N LYS A 63 45.50 45.40 -43.63
CA LYS A 63 44.98 46.46 -44.51
C LYS A 63 43.50 46.71 -44.23
N ASP A 64 43.09 47.95 -44.38
CA ASP A 64 41.68 48.33 -44.27
C ASP A 64 40.83 47.60 -45.33
N GLY A 65 39.72 47.00 -44.90
CA GLY A 65 38.83 46.16 -45.72
C GLY A 65 39.31 44.71 -45.93
N GLN A 66 40.34 44.23 -45.23
CA GLN A 66 40.87 42.87 -45.42
C GLN A 66 39.85 41.79 -44.99
N LYS A 67 39.69 40.77 -45.84
CA LYS A 67 38.86 39.59 -45.54
C LYS A 67 39.62 38.58 -44.68
N LEU A 68 39.08 38.25 -43.52
CA LEU A 68 39.59 37.27 -42.57
C LEU A 68 38.63 36.10 -42.45
N MET A 69 39.16 34.87 -42.36
CA MET A 69 38.36 33.65 -42.27
C MET A 69 38.35 33.16 -40.83
N MET A 70 37.16 33.01 -40.25
CA MET A 70 36.97 32.47 -38.91
C MET A 70 36.44 31.04 -39.00
N ILE A 71 37.06 30.13 -38.25
CA ILE A 71 36.60 28.75 -38.06
C ILE A 71 36.34 28.52 -36.57
N GLY A 72 35.15 28.02 -36.26
CA GLY A 72 34.75 27.58 -34.93
C GLY A 72 33.28 27.17 -34.91
N THR A 73 32.90 26.34 -33.96
CA THR A 73 31.54 25.77 -33.82
C THR A 73 30.88 26.40 -32.59
N ALA A 74 29.63 26.84 -32.73
CA ALA A 74 28.88 27.55 -31.69
C ALA A 74 28.30 26.63 -30.60
N ASP A 75 28.14 25.32 -30.88
CA ASP A 75 27.43 24.43 -29.96
C ASP A 75 28.35 23.86 -28.85
N GLU A 76 27.88 23.99 -27.60
CA GLU A 76 28.29 23.12 -26.50
C GLU A 76 27.71 21.73 -26.76
N ILE A 77 28.56 20.73 -26.99
CA ILE A 77 28.14 19.34 -26.95
C ILE A 77 27.75 19.07 -25.49
N VAL A 78 26.45 18.96 -25.22
CA VAL A 78 25.92 18.47 -23.94
C VAL A 78 26.66 17.19 -23.60
N LYS A 79 27.49 17.21 -22.55
CA LYS A 79 28.13 15.99 -22.07
C LYS A 79 27.02 15.03 -21.68
N ALA A 80 27.00 13.86 -22.32
CA ALA A 80 26.11 12.78 -21.91
C ALA A 80 26.29 12.53 -20.41
N PRO A 81 25.21 12.28 -19.64
CA PRO A 81 25.32 12.01 -18.22
C PRO A 81 26.31 10.87 -17.97
N GLU A 82 27.27 11.09 -17.06
CA GLU A 82 28.39 10.15 -16.80
C GLU A 82 27.92 8.79 -16.24
N LYS A 83 26.65 8.71 -15.82
CA LYS A 83 26.00 7.47 -15.40
C LYS A 83 24.91 7.13 -16.41
N GLY A 84 25.06 6.00 -17.10
CA GLY A 84 24.03 5.43 -17.95
C GLY A 84 22.76 5.10 -17.14
N PRO A 85 21.63 4.82 -17.81
CA PRO A 85 20.42 4.39 -17.12
C PRO A 85 20.71 3.12 -16.32
N VAL A 86 20.60 3.20 -14.99
CA VAL A 86 20.67 2.04 -14.10
C VAL A 86 19.30 1.39 -14.14
N PHE A 87 19.24 0.15 -14.62
CA PHE A 87 18.02 -0.64 -14.65
C PHE A 87 17.74 -1.19 -13.24
N VAL A 88 16.47 -1.39 -12.90
CA VAL A 88 16.08 -1.90 -11.58
C VAL A 88 16.69 -3.28 -11.36
N GLU A 89 16.81 -4.08 -12.41
CA GLU A 89 17.39 -5.41 -12.45
C GLU A 89 18.89 -5.46 -12.09
N ASP A 90 19.59 -4.33 -12.19
CA ASP A 90 21.02 -4.20 -11.87
C ASP A 90 21.27 -3.75 -10.42
N LEU A 91 20.21 -3.39 -9.67
CA LEU A 91 20.31 -3.01 -8.26
C LEU A 91 20.52 -4.26 -7.38
N PRO A 92 21.10 -4.15 -6.17
CA PRO A 92 21.06 -5.22 -5.18
C PRO A 92 19.62 -5.69 -4.94
N GLU A 93 19.39 -7.00 -4.72
CA GLU A 93 18.05 -7.58 -4.50
C GLU A 93 17.25 -6.84 -3.40
N GLU A 94 17.96 -6.26 -2.42
CA GLU A 94 17.40 -5.44 -1.36
C GLU A 94 16.82 -4.10 -1.85
N GLU A 95 17.50 -3.46 -2.79
CA GLU A 95 17.03 -2.23 -3.44
C GLU A 95 16.00 -2.52 -4.54
N GLN A 96 16.05 -3.69 -5.18
CA GLN A 96 15.01 -4.15 -6.11
C GLN A 96 13.68 -4.37 -5.39
N ALA A 97 13.71 -5.08 -4.27
CA ALA A 97 12.52 -5.35 -3.47
C ALA A 97 11.90 -4.06 -2.91
N ALA A 98 12.74 -3.12 -2.44
CA ALA A 98 12.29 -1.81 -2.01
C ALA A 98 11.71 -0.97 -3.17
N ALA A 99 12.33 -1.00 -4.35
CA ALA A 99 11.84 -0.31 -5.55
C ALA A 99 10.53 -0.90 -6.10
N LEU A 100 10.33 -2.21 -5.95
CA LEU A 100 9.11 -2.94 -6.32
C LEU A 100 8.01 -2.89 -5.24
N GLY A 101 8.29 -2.29 -4.07
CA GLY A 101 7.35 -2.21 -2.95
C GLY A 101 7.04 -3.56 -2.29
N HIS A 102 7.93 -4.55 -2.42
CA HIS A 102 7.77 -5.85 -1.81
C HIS A 102 8.12 -5.79 -0.31
N SER A 103 7.16 -6.10 0.56
CA SER A 103 7.40 -6.29 2.00
C SER A 103 8.08 -7.64 2.27
N ALA A 104 8.84 -7.75 3.36
CA ALA A 104 9.41 -9.02 3.80
C ALA A 104 8.35 -10.13 3.95
N GLY A 105 8.77 -11.36 3.65
CA GLY A 105 8.00 -12.57 3.96
C GLY A 105 8.14 -13.04 5.41
N LEU A 106 7.42 -14.10 5.79
CA LEU A 106 7.58 -14.77 7.08
C LEU A 106 8.07 -16.21 6.89
N TYR A 107 9.09 -16.61 7.63
CA TYR A 107 9.55 -18.00 7.65
C TYR A 107 8.48 -18.93 8.22
N ASN A 108 8.31 -20.10 7.59
CA ASN A 108 7.43 -21.14 8.13
C ASN A 108 8.19 -21.96 9.18
N LEU A 109 7.73 -21.89 10.43
CA LEU A 109 8.34 -22.53 11.60
C LEU A 109 7.69 -23.88 11.93
N GLY A 110 7.26 -24.61 10.89
CA GLY A 110 6.58 -25.91 10.98
C GLY A 110 5.07 -25.75 11.13
N ASN A 111 4.32 -26.05 10.07
CA ASN A 111 2.86 -25.97 10.01
C ASN A 111 2.25 -24.62 10.44
N THR A 112 3.01 -23.52 10.31
CA THR A 112 2.62 -22.16 10.77
C THR A 112 2.16 -21.24 9.64
N CYS A 113 1.92 -21.77 8.43
CA CYS A 113 1.46 -20.97 7.30
C CYS A 113 0.11 -20.28 7.55
N TYR A 114 -0.77 -20.87 8.37
CA TYR A 114 -2.03 -20.25 8.80
C TYR A 114 -1.77 -18.93 9.54
N MET A 115 -0.80 -18.93 10.46
CA MET A 115 -0.41 -17.78 11.24
C MET A 115 0.27 -16.72 10.38
N ASN A 116 1.21 -17.13 9.51
CA ASN A 116 1.92 -16.21 8.63
C ASN A 116 0.95 -15.47 7.71
N SER A 117 -0.04 -16.18 7.15
CA SER A 117 -1.07 -15.58 6.29
C SER A 117 -1.92 -14.58 7.07
N THR A 118 -2.37 -14.95 8.28
CA THR A 118 -3.15 -14.06 9.16
C THR A 118 -2.37 -12.78 9.52
N LEU A 119 -1.10 -12.90 9.88
CA LEU A 119 -0.24 -11.75 10.21
C LEU A 119 -0.06 -10.81 9.03
N GLN A 120 0.19 -11.35 7.83
CA GLN A 120 0.37 -10.54 6.62
C GLN A 120 -0.93 -9.82 6.21
N CYS A 121 -2.09 -10.49 6.34
CA CYS A 121 -3.38 -9.83 6.11
C CYS A 121 -3.62 -8.66 7.09
N LEU A 122 -3.30 -8.83 8.38
CA LEU A 122 -3.43 -7.75 9.36
C LEU A 122 -2.39 -6.63 9.15
N HIS A 123 -1.18 -6.98 8.72
CA HIS A 123 -0.10 -6.02 8.43
C HIS A 123 -0.46 -5.07 7.28
N SER A 124 -1.31 -5.51 6.35
CA SER A 124 -1.79 -4.67 5.24
C SER A 124 -2.65 -3.46 5.67
N VAL A 125 -3.08 -3.39 6.94
CA VAL A 125 -3.96 -2.33 7.46
C VAL A 125 -3.14 -1.21 8.14
N PRO A 126 -2.94 -0.05 7.49
CA PRO A 126 -2.02 1.00 7.99
C PRO A 126 -2.43 1.60 9.34
N GLU A 127 -3.73 1.79 9.56
CA GLU A 127 -4.29 2.33 10.80
C GLU A 127 -4.06 1.37 11.97
N LEU A 128 -4.15 0.06 11.72
CA LEU A 128 -3.83 -0.96 12.72
C LEU A 128 -2.34 -0.93 13.07
N LYS A 129 -1.47 -0.79 12.06
CA LYS A 129 -0.02 -0.64 12.31
C LYS A 129 0.27 0.59 13.16
N SER A 130 -0.37 1.71 12.84
CA SER A 130 -0.21 2.97 13.58
C SER A 130 -0.67 2.83 15.04
N ALA A 131 -1.82 2.16 15.26
CA ALA A 131 -2.31 1.87 16.60
C ALA A 131 -1.35 0.98 17.39
N LEU A 132 -0.83 -0.08 16.76
CA LEU A 132 0.17 -0.97 17.37
C LEU A 132 1.47 -0.23 17.72
N LEU A 133 1.97 0.64 16.85
CA LEU A 133 3.19 1.42 17.10
C LEU A 133 3.02 2.39 18.29
N SER A 134 1.81 2.90 18.51
CA SER A 134 1.49 3.75 19.67
C SER A 134 1.33 2.98 20.99
N TYR A 135 1.25 1.65 20.94
CA TYR A 135 1.06 0.80 22.12
C TYR A 135 2.33 0.73 22.97
N SER A 136 2.21 1.03 24.28
CA SER A 136 3.36 1.08 25.20
C SER A 136 3.76 -0.29 25.74
N ASP A 137 5.06 -0.49 25.97
CA ASP A 137 5.63 -1.70 26.59
C ASP A 137 5.36 -1.85 28.09
N ASN A 138 4.89 -0.79 28.75
CA ASN A 138 4.54 -0.86 30.15
C ASN A 138 3.21 -1.61 30.31
N VAL A 139 3.22 -2.67 31.13
CA VAL A 139 2.01 -3.37 31.59
C VAL A 139 1.20 -2.37 32.41
N ARG A 140 0.33 -1.59 31.76
CA ARG A 140 -0.54 -0.66 32.48
C ARG A 140 -1.62 -1.48 33.19
N GLY A 141 -1.89 -1.12 34.44
CA GLY A 141 -2.81 -1.82 35.35
C GLY A 141 -4.30 -1.79 34.96
N ASN A 142 -4.63 -1.77 33.67
CA ASN A 142 -6.00 -1.65 33.13
C ASN A 142 -6.79 -2.96 33.12
N GLY A 143 -6.41 -3.95 33.94
CA GLY A 143 -7.11 -5.24 33.96
C GLY A 143 -6.91 -6.10 32.70
N VAL A 144 -6.00 -5.73 31.80
CA VAL A 144 -5.58 -6.58 30.66
C VAL A 144 -4.65 -7.68 31.18
N ASP A 145 -4.90 -8.94 30.79
CA ASP A 145 -4.05 -10.04 31.22
C ASP A 145 -2.65 -9.97 30.58
N GLN A 146 -1.65 -10.43 31.32
CA GLN A 146 -0.25 -10.37 30.89
C GLN A 146 -0.01 -11.08 29.55
N ALA A 147 -0.75 -12.16 29.25
CA ALA A 147 -0.56 -12.90 28.01
C ALA A 147 -1.08 -12.12 26.79
N SER A 148 -2.22 -11.43 26.93
CA SER A 148 -2.76 -10.50 25.93
C SER A 148 -1.81 -9.35 25.64
N HIS A 149 -1.25 -8.74 26.70
CA HIS A 149 -0.27 -7.68 26.57
C HIS A 149 0.98 -8.19 25.81
N SER A 150 1.57 -9.32 26.23
CA SER A 150 2.74 -9.89 25.57
C SER A 150 2.48 -10.28 24.11
N LEU A 151 1.29 -10.80 23.79
CA LEU A 151 0.93 -11.12 22.40
C LEU A 151 0.79 -9.85 21.54
N THR A 152 0.23 -8.79 22.10
CA THR A 152 0.10 -7.49 21.41
C THR A 152 1.46 -6.86 21.12
N VAL A 153 2.35 -6.84 22.13
CA VAL A 153 3.74 -6.38 21.96
C VAL A 153 4.48 -7.22 20.92
N ALA A 154 4.33 -8.55 20.95
CA ALA A 154 4.94 -9.42 19.96
C ALA A 154 4.41 -9.14 18.55
N THR A 155 3.12 -8.87 18.39
CA THR A 155 2.49 -8.48 17.11
C THR A 155 3.09 -7.18 16.59
N ARG A 156 3.18 -6.15 17.43
CA ARG A 156 3.80 -4.86 17.11
C ARG A 156 5.25 -5.03 16.64
N ASN A 157 6.05 -5.80 17.38
CA ASN A 157 7.46 -6.01 17.05
C ASN A 157 7.62 -6.75 15.72
N THR A 158 6.82 -7.81 15.48
CA THR A 158 6.82 -8.52 14.19
C THR A 158 6.43 -7.60 13.02
N PHE A 159 5.47 -6.70 13.21
CA PHE A 159 5.12 -5.72 12.17
C PHE A 159 6.25 -4.73 11.89
N GLY A 160 6.93 -4.26 12.94
CA GLY A 160 8.12 -3.41 12.81
C GLY A 160 9.28 -4.10 12.08
N GLU A 161 9.53 -5.38 12.37
CA GLU A 161 10.53 -6.20 11.66
C GLU A 161 10.17 -6.39 10.19
N LEU A 162 8.89 -6.59 9.86
CA LEU A 162 8.42 -6.72 8.48
C LEU A 162 8.55 -5.42 7.67
N ASP A 163 8.36 -4.27 8.31
CA ASP A 163 8.50 -2.96 7.67
C ASP A 163 9.98 -2.55 7.47
N GLN A 164 10.90 -3.05 8.30
CA GLN A 164 12.32 -2.71 8.24
C GLN A 164 13.16 -3.71 7.44
N SER A 165 12.69 -4.95 7.34
CA SER A 165 13.42 -6.02 6.67
C SER A 165 13.00 -6.16 5.22
N VAL A 166 13.97 -6.44 4.36
CA VAL A 166 13.69 -7.02 3.02
C VAL A 166 13.64 -8.55 3.10
N ARG A 167 14.46 -9.14 3.98
CA ARG A 167 14.58 -10.59 4.10
C ARG A 167 13.44 -11.16 4.92
N PRO A 168 13.08 -12.45 4.72
CA PRO A 168 12.02 -13.06 5.49
C PRO A 168 12.31 -13.01 7.00
N VAL A 169 11.28 -12.64 7.77
CA VAL A 169 11.35 -12.51 9.23
C VAL A 169 10.90 -13.83 9.87
N ALA A 170 11.55 -14.26 10.95
CA ALA A 170 11.18 -15.46 11.71
C ALA A 170 10.38 -15.07 12.96
N PRO A 171 9.03 -15.24 12.97
CA PRO A 171 8.16 -14.77 14.06
C PRO A 171 8.18 -15.70 15.28
N LEU A 172 9.37 -16.08 15.77
CA LEU A 172 9.57 -17.04 16.87
C LEU A 172 8.93 -16.55 18.17
N HIS A 173 9.20 -15.29 18.53
CA HIS A 173 8.67 -14.69 19.76
C HIS A 173 7.14 -14.60 19.73
N PHE A 174 6.58 -14.14 18.60
CA PHE A 174 5.14 -14.09 18.39
C PHE A 174 4.50 -15.49 18.53
N LEU A 175 5.05 -16.50 17.86
CA LEU A 175 4.53 -17.86 17.91
C LEU A 175 4.54 -18.44 19.33
N GLN A 176 5.58 -18.15 20.11
CA GLN A 176 5.65 -18.55 21.52
C GLN A 176 4.55 -17.88 22.35
N MET A 177 4.32 -16.57 22.17
CA MET A 177 3.27 -15.85 22.89
C MET A 177 1.87 -16.31 22.47
N LEU A 178 1.65 -16.58 21.18
CA LEU A 178 0.40 -17.11 20.66
C LEU A 178 0.04 -18.44 21.33
N ARG A 179 0.99 -19.38 21.35
CA ARG A 179 0.81 -20.70 21.98
C ARG A 179 0.61 -20.63 23.49
N LYS A 180 1.27 -19.67 24.15
CA LYS A 180 1.13 -19.44 25.59
C LYS A 180 -0.27 -18.92 25.95
N LYS A 181 -0.80 -17.98 25.17
CA LYS A 181 -2.15 -17.42 25.39
C LYS A 181 -3.24 -18.41 24.96
N TYR A 182 -3.01 -19.11 23.87
CA TYR A 182 -3.99 -19.97 23.20
C TYR A 182 -3.40 -21.38 23.01
N PRO A 183 -3.54 -22.26 24.02
CA PRO A 183 -2.95 -23.61 24.02
C PRO A 183 -3.41 -24.50 22.87
N GLN A 184 -4.52 -24.20 22.19
CA GLN A 184 -4.94 -24.93 20.99
C GLN A 184 -3.88 -24.88 19.89
N PHE A 185 -3.13 -23.78 19.76
CA PHE A 185 -2.05 -23.65 18.78
C PHE A 185 -0.76 -24.39 19.19
N ALA A 186 -0.74 -24.94 20.42
CA ALA A 186 0.35 -25.75 20.95
C ALA A 186 0.07 -27.26 20.85
N GLN A 187 -1.05 -27.68 20.26
CA GLN A 187 -1.36 -29.10 20.06
C GLN A 187 -0.29 -29.78 19.18
N GLN A 188 0.16 -30.95 19.61
CA GLN A 188 1.20 -31.72 18.95
C GLN A 188 0.68 -33.10 18.55
N GLN A 189 1.10 -33.56 17.37
CA GLN A 189 0.92 -34.92 16.90
C GLN A 189 2.29 -35.47 16.54
N ASN A 190 2.68 -36.62 17.11
CA ASN A 190 4.00 -37.23 16.91
C ASN A 190 5.17 -36.26 17.18
N ASN A 191 5.11 -35.50 18.27
CA ASN A 191 6.09 -34.46 18.66
C ASN A 191 6.26 -33.30 17.67
N VAL A 192 5.35 -33.15 16.69
CA VAL A 192 5.31 -32.02 15.75
C VAL A 192 4.06 -31.18 16.01
N TYR A 193 4.19 -29.86 16.02
CA TYR A 193 3.04 -28.97 16.16
C TYR A 193 2.08 -29.13 14.98
N MET A 194 0.80 -29.25 15.29
CA MET A 194 -0.25 -29.43 14.29
C MET A 194 -0.55 -28.13 13.54
N GLN A 195 -0.98 -28.26 12.29
CA GLN A 195 -1.56 -27.15 11.55
C GLN A 195 -2.93 -26.80 12.15
N GLN A 196 -3.22 -25.51 12.27
CA GLN A 196 -4.45 -24.99 12.86
C GLN A 196 -5.22 -24.14 11.85
N ASP A 197 -6.43 -23.73 12.23
CA ASP A 197 -7.29 -22.92 11.38
C ASP A 197 -6.84 -21.45 11.37
N ALA A 198 -6.70 -20.87 10.17
CA ALA A 198 -6.33 -19.46 10.01
C ALA A 198 -7.45 -18.53 10.49
N GLU A 199 -8.70 -18.97 10.37
CA GLU A 199 -9.84 -18.21 10.88
C GLU A 199 -9.83 -18.12 12.40
N GLU A 200 -9.53 -19.24 13.07
CA GLU A 200 -9.40 -19.23 14.53
C GLU A 200 -8.25 -18.32 14.97
N CYS A 201 -7.10 -18.38 14.26
CA CYS A 201 -5.98 -17.49 14.53
C CYS A 201 -6.36 -16.00 14.33
N TRP A 202 -7.07 -15.68 13.26
CA TRP A 202 -7.58 -14.33 12.99
C TRP A 202 -8.51 -13.84 14.10
N THR A 203 -9.53 -14.62 14.43
CA THR A 203 -10.53 -14.28 15.44
C THR A 203 -9.89 -14.07 16.81
N GLN A 204 -8.95 -14.93 17.23
CA GLN A 204 -8.25 -14.79 18.49
C GLN A 204 -7.33 -13.56 18.54
N LEU A 205 -6.67 -13.23 17.42
CA LEU A 205 -5.84 -12.03 17.33
C LEU A 205 -6.68 -10.76 17.38
N ILE A 206 -7.74 -10.65 16.56
CA ILE A 206 -8.64 -9.50 16.59
C ILE A 206 -9.23 -9.31 18.00
N TYR A 207 -9.67 -10.39 18.64
CA TYR A 207 -10.17 -10.32 20.02
C TYR A 207 -9.10 -9.80 20.98
N THR A 208 -7.87 -10.33 20.93
CA THR A 208 -6.75 -9.86 21.76
C THR A 208 -6.50 -8.37 21.56
N LEU A 209 -6.40 -7.93 20.31
CA LEU A 209 -6.12 -6.55 19.94
C LEU A 209 -7.27 -5.62 20.35
N SER A 210 -8.52 -6.09 20.28
CA SER A 210 -9.68 -5.31 20.75
C SER A 210 -9.67 -5.05 22.25
N GLN A 211 -9.07 -5.94 23.04
CA GLN A 211 -8.93 -5.77 24.48
C GLN A 211 -7.73 -4.87 24.85
N THR A 212 -6.62 -5.02 24.11
CA THR A 212 -5.35 -4.36 24.45
C THR A 212 -5.20 -2.96 23.86
N LEU A 213 -5.71 -2.69 22.66
CA LEU A 213 -5.64 -1.38 22.00
C LEU A 213 -6.71 -0.40 22.51
N THR A 214 -7.04 -0.48 23.79
CA THR A 214 -7.94 0.44 24.48
C THR A 214 -7.13 1.60 25.08
N SER A 215 -7.23 2.80 24.50
CA SER A 215 -6.55 4.02 25.01
C SER A 215 -7.09 4.46 26.38
N GLU A 216 -6.17 4.98 27.21
CA GLU A 216 -6.43 5.61 28.51
C GLU A 216 -6.81 7.10 28.44
N ALA A 217 -6.78 7.72 27.26
CA ALA A 217 -6.93 9.18 27.13
C ALA A 217 -8.37 9.59 26.73
N SER A 218 -9.20 9.84 27.74
CA SER A 218 -10.43 10.66 27.77
C SER A 218 -11.48 10.62 26.64
N GLU A 219 -11.44 9.66 25.71
CA GLU A 219 -12.54 9.24 24.83
C GLU A 219 -12.47 7.71 24.62
N PRO A 220 -13.59 7.00 24.43
CA PRO A 220 -13.64 5.54 24.61
C PRO A 220 -12.93 4.81 23.47
N ALA A 221 -11.63 4.55 23.61
CA ALA A 221 -10.78 3.90 22.61
C ALA A 221 -10.92 2.37 22.50
N ALA A 222 -11.91 1.77 23.17
CA ALA A 222 -12.57 0.58 22.61
C ALA A 222 -13.09 0.83 21.18
N ALA A 223 -13.19 2.11 20.77
CA ALA A 223 -13.52 2.56 19.44
C ALA A 223 -12.50 2.20 18.35
N GLN A 224 -11.18 2.06 18.59
CA GLN A 224 -10.26 1.92 17.45
C GLN A 224 -10.43 0.60 16.70
N MET A 225 -10.40 -0.54 17.41
CA MET A 225 -10.63 -1.84 16.77
C MET A 225 -12.09 -2.00 16.31
N LYS A 226 -13.04 -1.43 17.06
CA LYS A 226 -14.46 -1.42 16.67
C LYS A 226 -14.70 -0.57 15.40
N GLU A 227 -14.03 0.56 15.24
CA GLU A 227 -14.12 1.42 14.06
C GLU A 227 -13.45 0.77 12.84
N LEU A 228 -12.30 0.12 13.06
CA LEU A 228 -11.56 -0.53 11.98
C LEU A 228 -12.26 -1.78 11.46
N PHE A 229 -12.76 -2.67 12.34
CA PHE A 229 -13.27 -3.99 11.94
C PHE A 229 -14.66 -4.34 12.50
N GLY A 230 -15.21 -3.53 13.42
CA GLY A 230 -16.49 -3.79 14.05
C GLY A 230 -17.68 -3.51 13.13
N ILE A 231 -18.61 -4.44 13.10
CA ILE A 231 -19.84 -4.39 12.32
C ILE A 231 -20.99 -4.45 13.31
N ASP A 232 -21.84 -3.41 13.33
CA ASP A 232 -23.04 -3.44 14.15
C ASP A 232 -24.21 -3.97 13.30
N LEU A 233 -24.84 -5.03 13.80
CA LEU A 233 -25.96 -5.71 13.18
C LEU A 233 -27.22 -5.48 14.03
N VAL A 234 -28.33 -5.22 13.35
CA VAL A 234 -29.67 -5.22 13.95
C VAL A 234 -30.41 -6.43 13.39
N SER A 235 -30.82 -7.32 14.29
CA SER A 235 -31.44 -8.60 13.98
C SER A 235 -32.90 -8.61 14.41
N ARG A 236 -33.80 -8.88 13.46
CA ARG A 236 -35.22 -9.13 13.72
C ARG A 236 -35.42 -10.62 13.89
N VAL A 237 -35.87 -11.05 15.06
CA VAL A 237 -36.15 -12.45 15.38
C VAL A 237 -37.67 -12.61 15.42
N HIS A 238 -38.21 -13.48 14.57
CA HIS A 238 -39.65 -13.73 14.52
C HIS A 238 -39.96 -15.23 14.56
N CYS A 239 -41.02 -15.59 15.27
CA CYS A 239 -41.58 -16.94 15.23
C CYS A 239 -42.83 -16.96 14.35
N ALA A 240 -42.81 -17.80 13.31
CA ALA A 240 -43.96 -17.94 12.42
C ALA A 240 -45.18 -18.58 13.11
N GLU A 241 -44.97 -19.42 14.13
CA GLU A 241 -46.05 -20.13 14.82
C GLU A 241 -46.75 -19.27 15.90
N SER A 242 -45.98 -18.52 16.70
CA SER A 242 -46.53 -17.71 17.81
C SER A 242 -46.78 -16.25 17.43
N GLY A 243 -46.23 -15.77 16.31
CA GLY A 243 -46.26 -14.35 15.94
C GLY A 243 -45.38 -13.46 16.81
N GLU A 244 -44.58 -14.04 17.71
CA GLU A 244 -43.65 -13.30 18.56
C GLU A 244 -42.55 -12.65 17.73
N GLU A 245 -42.21 -11.41 18.06
CA GLU A 245 -41.18 -10.64 17.39
C GLU A 245 -40.29 -9.93 18.42
N SER A 246 -38.98 -10.02 18.24
CA SER A 246 -38.01 -9.27 19.02
C SER A 246 -36.93 -8.68 18.12
N SER A 247 -36.35 -7.56 18.56
CA SER A 247 -35.20 -6.93 17.91
C SER A 247 -33.98 -7.04 18.82
N GLU A 248 -32.86 -7.49 18.27
CA GLU A 248 -31.59 -7.68 18.96
C GLU A 248 -30.51 -6.89 18.22
N ALA A 249 -29.68 -6.12 18.94
CA ALA A 249 -28.51 -5.46 18.37
C ALA A 249 -27.25 -6.22 18.81
N GLU A 250 -26.37 -6.57 17.86
CA GLU A 250 -25.12 -7.28 18.11
C GLU A 250 -23.96 -6.61 17.36
N SER A 251 -22.77 -6.59 17.96
CA SER A 251 -21.54 -6.17 17.30
C SER A 251 -20.67 -7.40 17.00
N VAL A 252 -20.24 -7.54 15.75
CA VAL A 252 -19.39 -8.65 15.28
C VAL A 252 -18.17 -8.11 14.54
N TYR A 253 -17.11 -8.91 14.42
CA TYR A 253 -15.88 -8.52 13.69
C TYR A 253 -15.74 -9.19 12.31
N SER A 254 -16.68 -10.06 11.94
CA SER A 254 -16.68 -10.74 10.65
C SER A 254 -18.10 -11.08 10.21
N LEU A 255 -18.36 -10.98 8.90
CA LEU A 255 -19.58 -11.50 8.28
C LEU A 255 -19.36 -12.95 7.85
N LYS A 256 -20.31 -13.82 8.20
CA LYS A 256 -20.28 -15.22 7.79
C LYS A 256 -20.90 -15.37 6.41
N CYS A 257 -20.12 -15.89 5.46
CA CYS A 257 -20.61 -16.32 4.16
C CYS A 257 -20.90 -17.82 4.24
N HIS A 258 -22.19 -18.17 4.31
CA HIS A 258 -22.64 -19.56 4.34
C HIS A 258 -22.74 -20.10 2.91
N ILE A 259 -21.95 -21.13 2.62
CA ILE A 259 -21.86 -21.71 1.28
C ILE A 259 -22.68 -22.98 1.25
N SER A 260 -23.81 -22.92 0.56
CA SER A 260 -24.73 -24.03 0.34
C SER A 260 -24.64 -24.53 -1.11
N HIS A 261 -25.41 -25.57 -1.46
CA HIS A 261 -25.42 -26.14 -2.81
C HIS A 261 -25.92 -25.19 -3.91
N ASP A 262 -26.59 -24.12 -3.53
CA ASP A 262 -27.19 -23.10 -4.39
C ASP A 262 -26.37 -21.80 -4.46
N VAL A 263 -25.29 -21.67 -3.68
CA VAL A 263 -24.46 -20.46 -3.62
C VAL A 263 -23.30 -20.56 -4.62
N ASN A 264 -23.28 -19.65 -5.60
CA ASN A 264 -22.19 -19.49 -6.56
C ASN A 264 -21.45 -18.16 -6.40
N HIS A 265 -22.10 -17.16 -5.84
CA HIS A 265 -21.52 -15.83 -5.66
C HIS A 265 -21.42 -15.46 -4.18
N LEU A 266 -20.42 -14.64 -3.83
CA LEU A 266 -20.25 -14.14 -2.46
C LEU A 266 -21.51 -13.45 -1.93
N HIS A 267 -22.18 -12.65 -2.77
CA HIS A 267 -23.39 -11.92 -2.39
C HIS A 267 -24.52 -12.84 -1.90
N GLU A 268 -24.73 -13.99 -2.57
CA GLU A 268 -25.72 -15.00 -2.17
C GLU A 268 -25.34 -15.62 -0.82
N GLY A 269 -24.06 -15.96 -0.63
CA GLY A 269 -23.57 -16.55 0.61
C GLY A 269 -23.64 -15.60 1.81
N LEU A 270 -23.46 -14.28 1.60
CA LEU A 270 -23.69 -13.25 2.62
C LEU A 270 -25.18 -13.11 2.96
N LYS A 271 -26.07 -13.18 1.96
CA LYS A 271 -27.52 -13.16 2.18
C LYS A 271 -27.97 -14.34 3.05
N HIS A 272 -27.43 -15.54 2.80
CA HIS A 272 -27.67 -16.71 3.66
C HIS A 272 -27.00 -16.55 5.02
N GLY A 273 -25.82 -15.91 5.07
CA GLY A 273 -25.14 -15.49 6.29
C GLY A 273 -26.00 -14.70 7.27
N LEU A 274 -26.76 -13.76 6.74
CA LEU A 274 -27.58 -12.81 7.50
C LEU A 274 -28.95 -13.36 7.89
N LYS A 275 -29.33 -14.54 7.38
CA LYS A 275 -30.59 -15.21 7.72
C LYS A 275 -30.30 -16.54 8.40
N THR A 276 -30.62 -16.64 9.69
CA THR A 276 -30.38 -17.86 10.47
C THR A 276 -31.66 -18.36 11.12
N GLU A 277 -31.81 -19.67 11.18
CA GLU A 277 -32.88 -20.32 11.93
C GLU A 277 -32.37 -20.71 13.32
N LEU A 278 -33.19 -20.49 14.34
CA LEU A 278 -32.87 -20.70 15.73
C LEU A 278 -33.99 -21.50 16.39
N GLU A 279 -33.63 -22.50 17.19
CA GLU A 279 -34.58 -23.19 18.06
C GLU A 279 -34.60 -22.51 19.43
N LYS A 280 -35.73 -21.89 19.78
CA LYS A 280 -35.95 -21.27 21.10
C LYS A 280 -37.23 -21.81 21.71
N VAL A 281 -37.28 -21.88 23.04
CA VAL A 281 -38.52 -22.21 23.76
C VAL A 281 -39.42 -20.97 23.72
N SER A 282 -40.57 -21.09 23.05
CA SER A 282 -41.54 -19.99 22.98
C SER A 282 -42.29 -19.89 24.30
N PRO A 283 -42.29 -18.71 24.96
CA PRO A 283 -43.10 -18.48 26.15
C PRO A 283 -44.60 -18.67 25.88
N SER A 284 -45.09 -18.30 24.69
CA SER A 284 -46.50 -18.41 24.33
C SER A 284 -46.93 -19.86 24.03
N LEU A 285 -46.06 -20.65 23.40
CA LEU A 285 -46.39 -22.05 23.04
C LEU A 285 -45.99 -23.07 24.11
N GLY A 286 -45.13 -22.69 25.07
CA GLY A 286 -44.62 -23.58 26.11
C GLY A 286 -43.76 -24.74 25.59
N ARG A 287 -43.28 -24.65 24.35
CA ARG A 287 -42.47 -25.68 23.67
C ARG A 287 -41.39 -25.03 22.79
N THR A 288 -40.41 -25.82 22.37
CA THR A 288 -39.43 -25.40 21.36
C THR A 288 -40.12 -25.11 20.04
N ALA A 289 -39.88 -23.92 19.50
CA ALA A 289 -40.34 -23.47 18.19
C ALA A 289 -39.16 -22.93 17.39
N ILE A 290 -39.34 -22.90 16.07
CA ILE A 290 -38.34 -22.35 15.15
C ILE A 290 -38.56 -20.84 15.01
N TYR A 291 -37.53 -20.07 15.28
CA TYR A 291 -37.46 -18.64 15.09
C TYR A 291 -36.54 -18.34 13.91
N THR A 292 -36.94 -17.40 13.07
CA THR A 292 -36.09 -16.90 11.99
C THR A 292 -35.48 -15.57 12.41
N ARG A 293 -34.15 -15.50 12.42
CA ARG A 293 -33.37 -14.29 12.65
C ARG A 293 -32.92 -13.71 11.32
N GLU A 294 -33.33 -12.47 11.04
CA GLU A 294 -32.89 -11.71 9.87
C GLU A 294 -32.08 -10.50 10.32
N SER A 295 -30.78 -10.52 10.02
CA SER A 295 -29.82 -9.48 10.40
C SER A 295 -29.62 -8.47 9.27
N ARG A 296 -29.53 -7.20 9.63
CA ARG A 296 -29.18 -6.08 8.74
C ARG A 296 -28.00 -5.32 9.31
N ILE A 297 -27.13 -4.82 8.43
CA ILE A 297 -25.96 -4.03 8.84
C ILE A 297 -26.44 -2.62 9.21
N ASN A 298 -26.21 -2.22 10.44
CA ASN A 298 -26.57 -0.90 10.95
C ASN A 298 -25.39 0.07 10.92
N GLU A 299 -24.17 -0.43 11.09
CA GLU A 299 -22.93 0.34 10.98
C GLU A 299 -21.85 -0.50 10.29
N LEU A 300 -21.13 0.09 9.35
CA LEU A 300 -20.06 -0.56 8.58
C LEU A 300 -18.68 -0.17 9.12
N PRO A 301 -17.75 -1.13 9.22
CA PRO A 301 -16.35 -0.84 9.53
C PRO A 301 -15.62 -0.22 8.33
N ARG A 302 -14.44 0.34 8.58
CA ARG A 302 -13.50 0.72 7.51
C ARG A 302 -12.98 -0.51 6.75
N TYR A 303 -12.73 -1.61 7.46
CA TYR A 303 -12.23 -2.87 6.91
C TYR A 303 -13.23 -4.00 7.17
N LEU A 304 -13.86 -4.50 6.11
CA LEU A 304 -14.84 -5.57 6.20
C LEU A 304 -14.17 -6.94 6.11
N THR A 305 -14.27 -7.74 7.18
CA THR A 305 -13.82 -9.14 7.17
C THR A 305 -14.97 -10.06 6.79
N VAL A 306 -14.76 -10.92 5.80
CA VAL A 306 -15.73 -11.96 5.40
C VAL A 306 -15.15 -13.36 5.64
N GLN A 307 -15.84 -14.14 6.46
CA GLN A 307 -15.49 -15.52 6.77
C GLN A 307 -16.25 -16.48 5.85
N PHE A 308 -15.53 -17.23 5.03
CA PHE A 308 -16.11 -18.29 4.20
C PHE A 308 -16.31 -19.56 5.04
N VAL A 309 -17.56 -19.87 5.39
CA VAL A 309 -17.91 -21.04 6.21
C VAL A 309 -17.94 -22.28 5.31
N ARG A 310 -16.77 -22.87 5.07
CA ARG A 310 -16.59 -24.04 4.19
C ARG A 310 -16.46 -25.37 4.91
N PHE A 311 -16.25 -25.36 6.22
CA PHE A 311 -16.08 -26.60 6.98
C PHE A 311 -17.40 -27.02 7.60
N PHE A 312 -17.74 -28.29 7.43
CA PHE A 312 -18.91 -28.90 8.06
C PHE A 312 -18.59 -30.33 8.51
N TRP A 313 -19.34 -30.83 9.49
CA TRP A 313 -19.23 -32.21 9.93
C TRP A 313 -20.13 -33.11 9.11
N LYS A 314 -19.55 -34.07 8.38
CA LYS A 314 -20.32 -35.06 7.64
C LYS A 314 -20.68 -36.21 8.60
N ARG A 315 -21.93 -36.24 9.05
CA ARG A 315 -22.44 -37.25 10.01
C ARG A 315 -22.29 -38.69 9.49
N GLU A 316 -22.49 -38.90 8.19
CA GLU A 316 -22.39 -40.22 7.55
C GLU A 316 -21.00 -40.85 7.68
N SER A 317 -19.94 -40.04 7.58
CA SER A 317 -18.55 -40.50 7.58
C SER A 317 -17.81 -40.16 8.88
N ASN A 318 -18.49 -39.54 9.85
CA ASN A 318 -17.90 -38.99 11.08
C ASN A 318 -16.57 -38.26 10.84
N GLN A 319 -16.57 -37.40 9.82
CA GLN A 319 -15.37 -36.69 9.39
C GLN A 319 -15.68 -35.22 9.13
N LYS A 320 -14.72 -34.35 9.44
CA LYS A 320 -14.72 -32.94 9.01
C LYS A 320 -14.50 -32.90 7.49
N ALA A 321 -15.45 -32.32 6.77
CA ALA A 321 -15.40 -32.15 5.33
C ALA A 321 -15.27 -30.67 4.97
N LYS A 322 -14.69 -30.39 3.80
CA LYS A 322 -14.52 -29.03 3.24
C LYS A 322 -15.34 -28.89 1.97
N ILE A 323 -16.09 -27.80 1.88
CA ILE A 323 -16.81 -27.40 0.66
C ILE A 323 -15.81 -26.82 -0.33
N LEU A 324 -15.51 -27.58 -1.38
CA LEU A 324 -14.57 -27.22 -2.44
C LEU A 324 -15.25 -26.54 -3.64
N ARG A 325 -16.55 -26.23 -3.54
CA ARG A 325 -17.29 -25.53 -4.59
C ARG A 325 -16.65 -24.16 -4.87
N LYS A 326 -16.56 -23.81 -6.15
CA LYS A 326 -16.17 -22.46 -6.57
C LYS A 326 -17.25 -21.46 -6.11
N VAL A 327 -16.80 -20.39 -5.48
CA VAL A 327 -17.65 -19.25 -5.12
C VAL A 327 -16.92 -18.02 -5.61
N ASP A 328 -17.55 -17.29 -6.53
CA ASP A 328 -16.96 -16.10 -7.13
C ASP A 328 -17.15 -14.90 -6.20
N TYR A 329 -16.07 -14.16 -5.98
CA TYR A 329 -16.04 -12.93 -5.18
C TYR A 329 -15.49 -11.79 -6.04
N PRO A 330 -16.21 -10.65 -6.15
CA PRO A 330 -15.79 -9.54 -6.98
C PRO A 330 -14.63 -8.78 -6.34
N LEU A 331 -13.87 -8.05 -7.15
CA LEU A 331 -12.86 -7.10 -6.66
C LEU A 331 -13.52 -5.92 -5.94
N GLU A 332 -14.68 -5.48 -6.44
CA GLU A 332 -15.51 -4.44 -5.84
C GLU A 332 -16.77 -5.07 -5.26
N LEU A 333 -16.97 -4.92 -3.95
CA LEU A 333 -18.11 -5.48 -3.23
C LEU A 333 -19.09 -4.38 -2.83
N ASP A 334 -20.32 -4.45 -3.36
CA ASP A 334 -21.43 -3.61 -2.90
C ASP A 334 -22.24 -4.33 -1.81
N VAL A 335 -22.27 -3.74 -0.62
CA VAL A 335 -22.99 -4.26 0.56
C VAL A 335 -24.27 -3.48 0.88
N TYR A 336 -24.66 -2.53 0.03
CA TYR A 336 -25.81 -1.65 0.27
C TYR A 336 -27.11 -2.42 0.53
N ASP A 337 -27.33 -3.53 -0.17
CA ASP A 337 -28.55 -4.33 -0.04
C ASP A 337 -28.68 -5.03 1.33
N PHE A 338 -27.55 -5.22 2.03
CA PHE A 338 -27.50 -5.85 3.35
C PHE A 338 -27.71 -4.85 4.51
N CYS A 339 -27.66 -3.55 4.21
CA CYS A 339 -27.75 -2.48 5.20
C CYS A 339 -29.19 -2.25 5.69
N SER A 340 -29.34 -1.71 6.89
CA SER A 340 -30.60 -1.20 7.44
C SER A 340 -31.09 0.01 6.61
N ASP A 341 -32.38 0.30 6.66
CA ASP A 341 -32.94 1.42 5.89
C ASP A 341 -32.37 2.77 6.34
N GLU A 342 -32.08 2.92 7.63
CA GLU A 342 -31.40 4.09 8.19
C GLU A 342 -29.97 4.26 7.63
N LEU A 343 -29.20 3.17 7.57
CA LEU A 343 -27.85 3.21 7.03
C LEU A 343 -27.87 3.44 5.51
N LYS A 344 -28.82 2.84 4.79
CA LYS A 344 -29.02 3.08 3.35
C LYS A 344 -29.24 4.57 3.06
N LEU A 345 -30.06 5.25 3.84
CA LEU A 345 -30.31 6.69 3.69
C LEU A 345 -29.02 7.50 3.84
N LYS A 346 -28.17 7.16 4.83
CA LYS A 346 -26.88 7.81 5.05
C LYS A 346 -25.88 7.54 3.90
N LEU A 347 -25.88 6.32 3.36
CA LEU A 347 -24.95 5.88 2.32
C LEU A 347 -25.38 6.27 0.91
N GLN A 348 -26.64 6.66 0.69
CA GLN A 348 -27.18 6.92 -0.64
C GLN A 348 -26.37 7.99 -1.39
N THR A 349 -26.11 9.14 -0.75
CA THR A 349 -25.36 10.24 -1.37
C THR A 349 -23.89 9.87 -1.62
N PRO A 350 -23.11 9.38 -0.64
CA PRO A 350 -21.72 8.96 -0.87
C PRO A 350 -21.58 7.84 -1.91
N ARG A 351 -22.49 6.86 -1.91
CA ARG A 351 -22.48 5.74 -2.87
C ARG A 351 -22.69 6.22 -4.30
N GLN A 352 -23.61 7.17 -4.53
CA GLN A 352 -23.82 7.74 -5.87
C GLN A 352 -22.55 8.42 -6.41
N VAL A 353 -21.85 9.17 -5.56
CA VAL A 353 -20.58 9.81 -5.93
C VAL A 353 -19.53 8.76 -6.29
N ALA A 354 -19.38 7.71 -5.48
CA ALA A 354 -18.42 6.62 -5.71
C ALA A 354 -18.71 5.86 -7.02
N LEU A 355 -19.98 5.53 -7.29
CA LEU A 355 -20.39 4.89 -8.53
C LEU A 355 -20.08 5.80 -9.74
N CYS A 356 -20.36 7.10 -9.66
CA CYS A 356 -20.03 8.04 -10.73
C CYS A 356 -18.53 8.17 -11.00
N SER A 357 -17.66 7.97 -10.01
CA SER A 357 -16.21 7.92 -10.23
C SER A 357 -15.73 6.62 -10.88
N LEU A 358 -16.37 5.49 -10.59
CA LEU A 358 -16.01 4.19 -11.16
C LEU A 358 -16.35 4.08 -12.65
N PHE A 359 -17.41 4.75 -13.10
CA PHE A 359 -17.84 4.79 -14.50
C PHE A 359 -17.25 5.93 -15.34
N LYS A 360 -16.29 6.71 -14.78
CA LYS A 360 -15.49 7.67 -15.56
C LYS A 360 -14.25 6.98 -16.11
N PHE A 361 -14.43 6.15 -17.14
CA PHE A 361 -13.38 5.68 -18.02
C PHE A 361 -13.83 5.77 -19.47
#